data_AF-A0A5C4QRN0-F1
#
_entry.id   AF-A0A5C4QRN0-F1
#
_cell.length_a   1.000
_cell.length_b   1.000
_cell.length_c   1.000
_cell.angle_alpha   90.00
_cell.angle_beta   90.00
_cell.angle_gamma   90.00
#
_symmetry.space_group_name_H-M   'P 1'
#
loop_
_entity.id
_entity.type
_entity.pdbx_description
1 polymer ?
#
loop_
_entity_poly.entity_id
_entity_poly.type
_entity_poly.pdbx_seq_one_letter_code
_entity_poly.pdbx_strand_id
1 'polypeptide(L)'
;MTPVDRAVFVAAYSRLVADVWADPVKERALEEDPRAFLAGYGLHLPEDVQVRVVRDVADADPDLEVQVESWERAESAGAFALFVPSLLPVAQAELAEDELDSVVAGLDSSCACCCPCCCT
;
A
#
# COMPACT_ATOMS: atom_id res chain seq x y z
N MET A 1 10.02 14.39 8.89
CA MET A 1 9.27 13.46 9.76
C MET A 1 10.24 12.66 10.64
N THR A 2 9.84 12.15 11.81
CA THR A 2 10.69 11.21 12.57
C THR A 2 10.55 9.77 12.05
N PRO A 3 11.49 8.84 12.33
CA PRO A 3 11.35 7.44 11.93
C PRO A 3 10.10 6.76 12.48
N VAL A 4 9.65 7.16 13.68
CA VAL A 4 8.44 6.64 14.30
C VAL A 4 7.20 7.11 13.56
N ASP A 5 7.11 8.41 13.27
CA ASP A 5 5.99 8.99 12.52
C ASP A 5 5.88 8.34 11.13
N ARG A 6 7.03 8.09 10.49
CA ARG A 6 7.09 7.37 9.22
C ARG A 6 6.49 5.97 9.32
N ALA A 7 6.89 5.20 10.33
CA ALA A 7 6.38 3.85 10.52
C ALA A 7 4.86 3.83 10.78
N VAL A 8 4.36 4.80 11.56
CA VAL A 8 2.93 4.97 11.80
C VAL A 8 2.18 5.29 10.50
N PHE A 9 2.69 6.23 9.71
CA PHE A 9 2.12 6.56 8.40
C PHE A 9 2.08 5.35 7.47
N VAL A 10 3.21 4.65 7.31
CA VAL A 10 3.31 3.47 6.44
C VAL A 10 2.29 2.41 6.86
N ALA A 11 2.19 2.09 8.15
CA ALA A 11 1.24 1.11 8.64
C ALA A 11 -0.23 1.51 8.37
N ALA A 12 -0.58 2.78 8.59
CA ALA A 12 -1.91 3.31 8.33
C ALA A 12 -2.23 3.29 6.83
N TYR A 13 -1.30 3.72 5.99
CA TYR A 13 -1.42 3.72 4.53
C TYR A 13 -1.58 2.29 3.98
N SER A 14 -0.74 1.35 4.38
CA SER A 14 -0.85 -0.06 3.94
C SER A 14 -2.20 -0.67 4.33
N ARG A 15 -2.69 -0.41 5.55
CA ARG A 15 -4.01 -0.88 5.98
C ARG A 15 -5.13 -0.25 5.16
N LEU A 16 -5.03 1.04 4.88
CA LEU A 16 -5.98 1.79 4.08
C LEU A 16 -6.11 1.20 2.67
N VAL A 17 -4.97 1.01 1.98
CA VAL A 17 -4.95 0.44 0.63
C VAL A 17 -5.56 -0.97 0.62
N ALA A 18 -5.15 -1.83 1.55
CA ALA A 18 -5.68 -3.19 1.65
C ALA A 18 -7.20 -3.21 1.89
N ASP A 19 -7.70 -2.32 2.76
CA ASP A 19 -9.13 -2.19 3.05
C ASP A 19 -9.94 -1.70 1.84
N VAL A 20 -9.40 -0.73 1.09
CA VAL A 20 -10.03 -0.22 -0.13
C VAL A 20 -10.14 -1.31 -1.20
N TRP A 21 -9.11 -2.15 -1.32
CA TRP A 21 -9.12 -3.27 -2.25
C TRP A 21 -10.04 -4.42 -1.82
N ALA A 22 -10.23 -4.61 -0.52
CA ALA A 22 -11.07 -5.68 0.02
C ALA A 22 -12.57 -5.33 0.03
N ASP A 23 -12.93 -4.05 0.02
CA ASP A 23 -14.31 -3.60 0.19
C ASP A 23 -14.69 -2.46 -0.77
N PRO A 24 -15.56 -2.71 -1.77
CA PRO A 24 -15.99 -1.68 -2.72
C PRO A 24 -16.79 -0.54 -2.07
N VAL A 25 -17.35 -0.75 -0.88
CA VAL A 25 -17.98 0.33 -0.10
C VAL A 25 -16.92 1.31 0.41
N LYS A 26 -15.77 0.80 0.88
CA LYS A 26 -14.64 1.64 1.29
C LYS A 26 -13.99 2.34 0.10
N GLU A 27 -13.93 1.67 -1.05
CA GLU A 27 -13.48 2.30 -2.30
C GLU A 27 -14.33 3.53 -2.65
N ARG A 28 -15.66 3.38 -2.63
CA ARG A 28 -16.58 4.50 -2.84
C ARG A 28 -16.47 5.59 -1.77
N ALA A 29 -16.33 5.20 -0.50
CA ALA A 29 -16.16 6.17 0.58
C ALA A 29 -14.89 7.01 0.42
N LEU A 30 -13.80 6.40 -0.05
CA LEU A 30 -12.55 7.11 -0.37
C LEU A 30 -12.73 8.11 -1.53
N GLU A 31 -13.59 7.81 -2.50
CA GLU A 31 -13.89 8.74 -3.62
C GLU A 31 -14.82 9.88 -3.22
N GLU A 32 -15.82 9.59 -2.37
CA GLU A 32 -16.83 10.56 -1.94
C GLU A 32 -16.24 11.60 -0.96
N ASP A 33 -15.47 11.16 0.03
CA ASP A 33 -14.79 12.04 0.98
C ASP A 33 -13.43 11.48 1.40
N PRO A 34 -12.37 11.70 0.59
CA PRO A 34 -11.06 11.14 0.87
C PRO A 34 -10.45 11.68 2.17
N ARG A 35 -10.79 12.91 2.58
CA ARG A 35 -10.27 13.49 3.81
C ARG A 35 -10.88 12.82 5.04
N ALA A 36 -12.20 12.69 5.08
CA ALA A 36 -12.87 11.99 6.17
C ALA A 36 -12.44 10.52 6.23
N PHE A 37 -12.25 9.89 5.07
CA PHE A 37 -11.75 8.53 4.98
C PHE A 37 -10.35 8.38 5.60
N LEU A 38 -9.40 9.25 5.22
CA LEU A 38 -8.05 9.27 5.80
C LEU A 38 -8.05 9.47 7.32
N ALA A 39 -8.90 10.37 7.83
CA ALA A 39 -9.02 10.61 9.27
C ALA A 39 -9.42 9.34 10.05
N GLY A 40 -10.22 8.45 9.44
CA GLY A 40 -10.57 7.14 10.01
C GLY A 40 -9.37 6.21 10.23
N TYR A 41 -8.27 6.43 9.51
CA TYR A 41 -7.00 5.71 9.67
C TYR A 41 -6.00 6.43 10.57
N GLY A 42 -6.39 7.56 11.17
CA GLY A 42 -5.50 8.42 11.96
C GLY A 42 -4.66 9.38 11.12
N LEU A 43 -4.87 9.41 9.80
CA LEU A 43 -4.18 10.28 8.87
C LEU A 43 -4.93 11.62 8.77
N HIS A 44 -4.57 12.55 9.66
CA HIS A 44 -5.20 13.86 9.73
C HIS A 44 -4.42 14.86 8.89
N LEU A 45 -5.14 15.59 8.03
CA LEU A 45 -4.59 16.69 7.25
C LEU A 45 -5.29 17.99 7.63
N PRO A 46 -4.57 19.12 7.66
CA PRO A 46 -5.17 20.44 7.80
C PRO A 46 -6.25 20.73 6.75
N GLU A 47 -7.23 21.58 7.08
CA GLU A 47 -8.37 21.88 6.18
C GLU A 47 -7.94 22.57 4.88
N ASP A 48 -6.84 23.32 4.92
CA ASP A 48 -6.24 24.03 3.79
C ASP A 48 -5.47 23.12 2.82
N VAL A 49 -5.20 21.87 3.20
CA VAL A 49 -4.54 20.88 2.33
C VAL A 49 -5.56 20.16 1.46
N GLN A 50 -5.46 20.30 0.14
CA GLN A 50 -6.32 19.59 -0.80
C GLN A 50 -5.90 18.12 -0.95
N VAL A 51 -6.82 17.19 -0.70
CA VAL A 51 -6.58 15.76 -0.91
C VAL A 51 -6.96 15.36 -2.35
N ARG A 52 -6.06 14.68 -3.05
CA ARG A 52 -6.27 14.18 -4.41
C ARG A 52 -5.97 12.69 -4.46
N VAL A 53 -6.95 11.88 -4.84
CA VAL A 53 -6.78 10.44 -5.02
C VAL A 53 -6.31 10.15 -6.44
N VAL A 54 -5.19 9.46 -6.57
CA VAL A 54 -4.59 9.04 -7.85
C VAL A 54 -4.79 7.54 -7.99
N ARG A 55 -5.64 7.14 -8.94
CA ARG A 55 -6.01 5.74 -9.21
C ARG A 55 -5.32 5.15 -10.46
N ASP A 56 -5.02 6.00 -11.43
CA ASP A 56 -4.48 5.63 -12.75
C ASP A 56 -2.95 5.55 -12.72
N VAL A 57 -2.44 4.60 -11.93
CA VAL A 57 -1.05 4.16 -11.98
C VAL A 57 -1.02 2.84 -12.73
N ALA A 58 -1.20 2.91 -14.05
CA ALA A 58 -1.01 1.78 -14.94
C ALA A 58 0.39 1.18 -14.67
N ASP A 59 0.42 -0.04 -14.12
CA ASP A 59 1.60 -0.89 -13.93
C ASP A 59 2.65 -0.47 -12.89
N ALA A 60 2.39 0.52 -12.04
CA ALA A 60 3.31 0.90 -10.96
C ALA A 60 2.74 0.52 -9.59
N ASP A 61 3.41 -0.42 -8.91
CA ASP A 61 3.31 -0.57 -7.46
C ASP A 61 3.52 0.83 -6.85
N PRO A 62 2.59 1.37 -6.04
CA PRO A 62 2.72 2.71 -5.51
C PRO A 62 3.98 2.77 -4.67
N ASP A 63 5.03 3.38 -5.22
CA ASP A 63 6.31 3.52 -4.54
C ASP A 63 6.07 4.14 -3.17
N LEU A 64 6.32 3.34 -2.14
CA LEU A 64 6.06 3.74 -0.76
C LEU A 64 6.83 5.00 -0.39
N GLU A 65 8.03 5.19 -0.95
CA GLU A 65 8.80 6.41 -0.74
C GLU A 65 8.10 7.62 -1.37
N VAL A 66 7.54 7.49 -2.57
CA VAL A 66 6.76 8.56 -3.22
C VAL A 66 5.54 8.93 -2.38
N GLN A 67 4.83 7.95 -1.84
CA GLN A 67 3.67 8.20 -0.99
C GLN A 67 4.05 8.88 0.32
N VAL A 68 5.16 8.46 0.94
CA VAL A 68 5.73 9.08 2.14
C VAL A 68 6.15 10.52 1.85
N GLU A 69 6.86 10.76 0.76
CA GLU A 69 7.28 12.10 0.36
C GLU A 69 6.08 13.02 0.09
N SER A 70 5.02 12.51 -0.53
CA SER A 70 3.79 13.28 -0.71
C SER A 70 3.14 13.64 0.62
N TRP A 71 3.20 12.76 1.61
CA TRP A 71 2.67 13.04 2.96
C TRP A 71 3.48 14.11 3.67
N GLU A 72 4.81 14.01 3.64
CA GLU A 72 5.68 14.99 4.28
C GLU A 72 5.54 16.40 3.68
N ARG A 73 5.29 16.48 2.37
CA ARG A 73 5.14 17.77 1.67
C ARG A 73 3.73 18.32 1.72
N ALA A 74 2.73 17.53 2.15
CA ALA A 74 1.31 17.86 2.04
C ALA A 74 0.96 19.26 2.55
N GLU A 75 1.41 19.58 3.77
CA GLU A 75 1.17 20.88 4.40
C GLU A 75 1.89 22.00 3.66
N SER A 76 3.17 21.82 3.35
CA SER A 76 3.97 22.84 2.65
C SER A 76 3.51 23.12 1.22
N ALA A 77 2.95 22.11 0.55
CA ALA A 77 2.46 22.19 -0.81
C ALA A 77 0.98 22.62 -0.89
N GLY A 78 0.25 22.58 0.23
CA GLY A 78 -1.20 22.78 0.27
C GLY A 78 -1.99 21.68 -0.45
N ALA A 79 -1.35 20.55 -0.76
CA ALA A 79 -1.95 19.45 -1.48
C ALA A 79 -1.29 18.11 -1.12
N PHE A 80 -2.12 17.09 -0.92
CA PHE A 80 -1.71 15.71 -0.67
C PHE A 80 -2.19 14.82 -1.80
N ALA A 81 -1.26 14.13 -2.48
CA ALA A 81 -1.58 13.09 -3.43
C ALA A 81 -1.59 11.73 -2.72
N LEU A 82 -2.75 11.11 -2.69
CA LEU A 82 -2.94 9.74 -2.21
C LEU A 82 -2.96 8.81 -3.41
N PHE A 83 -1.93 7.99 -3.56
CA PHE A 83 -1.85 6.96 -4.58
C PHE A 83 -2.54 5.71 -4.06
N VAL A 84 -3.62 5.30 -4.71
CA VAL A 84 -4.28 4.01 -4.43
C VAL A 84 -4.59 3.39 -5.77
N PRO A 85 -3.79 2.45 -6.29
CA PRO A 85 -4.08 1.80 -7.56
C PRO A 85 -5.51 1.28 -7.55
N SER A 86 -6.27 1.56 -8.60
CA SER A 86 -7.48 0.79 -8.83
C SER A 86 -7.06 -0.64 -9.08
N LEU A 87 -7.68 -1.61 -8.41
CA LEU A 87 -7.66 -2.96 -8.95
C LEU A 87 -8.36 -2.82 -10.31
N LEU A 88 -7.59 -2.87 -11.40
CA LEU A 88 -8.18 -3.16 -12.69
C LEU A 88 -9.08 -4.38 -12.45
N PRO A 89 -10.26 -4.47 -13.08
CA PRO A 89 -10.89 -5.75 -13.24
C PRO A 89 -9.94 -6.57 -14.13
N VAL A 90 -8.86 -7.09 -13.55
CA VAL A 90 -8.28 -8.35 -13.97
C VAL A 90 -9.50 -9.22 -14.00
N ALA A 91 -9.91 -9.60 -15.21
CA ALA A 91 -10.95 -10.58 -15.41
C ALA A 91 -10.75 -11.61 -14.31
N GLN A 92 -11.83 -11.96 -13.63
CA GLN A 92 -11.92 -13.16 -12.83
C GLN A 92 -11.68 -14.35 -13.77
N ALA A 93 -10.52 -14.44 -14.41
CA ALA A 93 -9.88 -15.69 -14.69
C ALA A 93 -9.51 -16.15 -13.28
N GLU A 94 -10.50 -16.79 -12.67
CA GLU A 94 -10.27 -17.96 -11.84
C GLU A 94 -8.90 -18.51 -12.25
N LEU A 95 -7.92 -18.37 -11.35
CA LEU A 95 -6.72 -19.17 -11.42
C LEU A 95 -7.27 -20.59 -11.47
N ALA A 96 -7.40 -21.16 -12.67
CA ALA A 96 -7.79 -22.53 -12.84
C ALA A 96 -6.82 -23.29 -11.96
N GLU A 97 -7.35 -24.11 -11.06
CA GLU A 97 -6.65 -24.77 -9.97
C GLU A 97 -5.53 -25.72 -10.47
N ASP A 98 -5.28 -25.75 -11.77
CA ASP A 98 -4.29 -26.51 -12.53
C ASP A 98 -2.86 -25.90 -12.54
N GLU A 99 -2.66 -24.62 -12.20
CA GLU A 99 -1.29 -24.03 -12.12
C GLU A 99 -0.68 -24.02 -10.71
N LEU A 100 -1.38 -24.54 -9.69
CA LEU A 100 -0.82 -24.64 -8.34
C LEU A 100 0.03 -25.90 -8.09
N ASP A 101 0.19 -26.79 -9.08
CA ASP A 101 0.96 -28.03 -8.96
C ASP A 101 2.43 -27.89 -9.41
N SER A 102 2.82 -26.79 -10.06
CA SER A 102 4.17 -26.64 -10.64
C SER A 102 5.20 -25.91 -9.76
N VAL A 103 4.83 -25.38 -8.59
CA VAL A 103 5.75 -24.60 -7.72
C VAL A 103 6.48 -25.47 -6.69
N VAL A 104 6.33 -26.80 -6.75
CA VAL A 104 7.12 -27.76 -5.96
C VAL A 104 8.03 -28.59 -6.88
N ALA A 105 8.90 -27.90 -7.63
CA ALA A 105 10.03 -28.54 -8.29
C ALA A 105 11.19 -27.55 -8.36
N GLY A 106 11.89 -27.38 -7.24
CA GLY A 106 13.05 -26.50 -7.18
C GLY A 106 13.72 -26.46 -5.81
N LEU A 107 13.85 -27.61 -5.15
CA LEU A 107 14.78 -27.80 -4.04
C LEU A 107 16.21 -27.84 -4.61
N ASP A 108 16.68 -26.69 -5.10
CA ASP A 108 18.10 -26.49 -5.39
C ASP A 108 18.71 -25.70 -4.24
N SER A 109 19.05 -26.45 -3.20
CA SER A 109 20.44 -26.62 -2.79
C SER A 109 21.35 -25.38 -2.97
N SER A 110 21.04 -24.29 -2.27
CA SER A 110 21.99 -23.19 -2.02
C SER A 110 21.67 -22.49 -0.70
N CYS A 111 21.58 -23.28 0.37
CA CYS A 111 21.70 -22.79 1.74
C CYS A 111 23.06 -23.24 2.28
N ALA A 112 24.11 -22.68 1.71
CA ALA A 112 25.46 -22.71 2.25
C ALA A 112 25.89 -21.27 2.56
N CYS A 113 26.33 -21.10 3.81
CA CYS A 113 27.04 -19.94 4.38
C CYS A 113 26.11 -18.78 4.81
N CYS A 114 25.95 -18.43 6.10
CA CYS A 114 26.97 -18.32 7.14
C CYS A 114 26.35 -18.49 8.55
N CYS A 115 26.71 -19.56 9.26
CA CYS A 115 27.42 -19.51 10.56
C CYS A 115 27.22 -20.81 11.36
N PRO A 116 28.30 -21.53 11.70
CA PRO A 116 28.29 -22.65 12.61
C PRO A 116 28.43 -22.15 14.04
N CYS A 117 27.40 -22.29 14.86
CA CYS A 117 27.55 -22.20 16.32
C CYS A 117 26.98 -23.45 16.96
N CYS A 118 27.87 -24.38 17.27
CA CYS A 118 27.82 -25.16 18.50
C CYS A 118 27.74 -24.22 19.73
N CYS A 119 27.30 -24.79 20.86
CA CYS A 119 27.10 -24.24 22.23
C CYS A 119 25.60 -23.98 22.51
N THR A 120 24.87 -24.74 23.32
CA THR A 120 25.19 -25.62 24.46
C THR A 120 24.19 -26.78 24.54
#